data_AF-W9DT88-F1
#
_entry.id   AF-W9DT88-F1
#
_cell.length_a   1.000
_cell.length_b   1.000
_cell.length_c   1.000
_cell.angle_alpha   90.00
_cell.angle_beta   90.00
_cell.angle_gamma   90.00
#
_symmetry.space_group_name_H-M   'P 1'
#
loop_
_entity.id
_entity.type
_entity.pdbx_description
1 polymer ?
#
loop_
_entity_poly.entity_id
_entity_poly.type
_entity_poly.pdbx_seq_one_letter_code
_entity_poly.pdbx_strand_id
1 'polypeptide(L)'
;MKFNQKAVNSIMKWLILALVVLIVIPFTFKIGQLLWGIILLFFAFWVNMLVDCLQRNETEFPVKGQNEKLIWSMVLIFLNLIGAFLYFALVFTKYNETADPKNSKNVN
;
A
#
# COMPACT_ATOMS: atom_id res chain seq x y z
N MET A 1 -24.43 -43.07 -31.05
CA MET A 1 -23.24 -43.29 -30.20
C MET A 1 -23.37 -42.40 -28.96
N LYS A 2 -23.99 -42.88 -27.86
CA LYS A 2 -24.09 -42.12 -26.60
C LYS A 2 -22.75 -42.24 -25.89
N PHE A 3 -21.74 -41.53 -26.39
CA PHE A 3 -20.50 -41.37 -25.64
C PHE A 3 -20.85 -40.84 -24.24
N ASN A 4 -20.10 -41.30 -23.26
CA ASN A 4 -20.31 -41.08 -21.83
C ASN A 4 -20.39 -39.58 -21.51
N GLN A 5 -21.57 -38.99 -21.71
CA GLN A 5 -21.83 -37.55 -21.60
C GLN A 5 -21.50 -37.03 -20.21
N LYS A 6 -21.64 -37.89 -19.20
CA LYS A 6 -21.29 -37.60 -17.81
C LYS A 6 -19.78 -37.41 -17.66
N ALA A 7 -18.98 -38.28 -18.29
CA ALA A 7 -17.52 -38.13 -18.32
C ALA A 7 -17.11 -36.86 -19.08
N VAL A 8 -17.72 -36.57 -20.23
CA VAL A 8 -17.42 -35.36 -21.02
C VAL A 8 -17.73 -34.08 -20.24
N ASN A 9 -18.88 -34.00 -19.56
CA ASN A 9 -19.24 -32.85 -18.74
C ASN A 9 -18.34 -32.70 -17.50
N SER A 10 -17.89 -33.81 -16.93
CA SER A 10 -16.92 -33.79 -15.83
C SER A 10 -15.57 -33.25 -16.31
N ILE A 11 -15.07 -33.71 -17.45
CA ILE A 11 -13.82 -33.27 -18.06
C ILE A 11 -13.90 -31.78 -18.44
N MET A 12 -15.00 -31.35 -19.08
CA MET A 12 -15.19 -29.94 -19.45
C MET A 12 -15.14 -29.01 -18.23
N LYS A 13 -15.71 -29.39 -17.08
CA LYS A 13 -15.65 -28.57 -15.86
C LYS A 13 -14.21 -28.34 -15.40
N TRP A 14 -13.39 -29.38 -15.38
CA TRP A 14 -11.98 -29.27 -15.00
C TRP A 14 -11.18 -28.45 -16.01
N LEU A 15 -11.46 -28.58 -17.31
CA LEU A 15 -10.84 -27.76 -18.35
C LEU A 15 -11.20 -26.28 -18.22
N ILE A 16 -12.48 -25.97 -17.99
CA ILE A 16 -12.95 -24.60 -17.78
C ILE A 16 -12.29 -24.02 -16.52
N LEU A 17 -12.23 -24.79 -15.43
CA LEU A 17 -11.63 -24.33 -14.18
C LEU A 17 -10.13 -24.06 -14.33
N ALA A 18 -9.41 -24.93 -15.04
CA ALA A 18 -8.00 -24.72 -15.37
C ALA A 18 -7.78 -23.48 -16.24
N LEU A 19 -8.62 -23.26 -17.26
CA LEU A 19 -8.55 -22.07 -18.12
C LEU A 19 -8.80 -20.78 -17.34
N VAL A 20 -9.80 -20.78 -16.46
CA VAL A 20 -10.11 -19.63 -15.59
C VAL A 20 -8.92 -19.30 -14.69
N VAL A 21 -8.35 -20.31 -14.03
CA VAL A 21 -7.19 -20.13 -13.15
C VAL A 21 -5.98 -19.60 -13.94
N LEU A 22 -5.73 -20.12 -15.15
CA LEU A 22 -4.65 -19.65 -16.02
C LEU A 22 -4.77 -18.16 -16.38
N ILE A 23 -5.98 -17.64 -16.51
CA ILE A 23 -6.23 -16.22 -16.85
C ILE A 23 -6.18 -15.34 -15.59
N VAL A 24 -6.69 -15.82 -14.46
CA VAL A 24 -6.76 -15.05 -13.21
C VAL A 24 -5.37 -14.82 -12.62
N ILE A 25 -4.49 -15.84 -12.62
CA ILE A 25 -3.14 -15.73 -12.06
C ILE A 25 -2.33 -14.55 -12.64
N PRO A 26 -2.15 -14.42 -13.97
CA PRO A 26 -1.40 -13.31 -14.53
C PRO A 26 -2.11 -11.97 -14.28
N PHE A 27 -3.44 -11.94 -14.29
CA PHE A 27 -4.20 -10.72 -14.01
C PHE A 27 -3.95 -10.21 -12.58
N THR A 28 -4.04 -11.09 -11.58
CA THR A 28 -3.72 -10.78 -10.19
C THR A 28 -2.25 -10.39 -10.03
N PHE A 29 -1.34 -11.08 -10.73
CA PHE A 29 0.09 -10.77 -10.70
C PHE A 29 0.42 -9.38 -11.25
N LYS A 30 -0.24 -8.96 -12.35
CA LYS A 30 -0.04 -7.63 -12.94
C LYS A 30 -0.49 -6.50 -12.01
N ILE A 31 -1.62 -6.70 -11.33
CA ILE A 31 -2.12 -5.74 -10.33
C ILE A 31 -1.16 -5.65 -9.13
N GLY A 32 -0.67 -6.80 -8.64
CA GLY A 32 0.34 -6.84 -7.58
C GLY A 32 1.63 -6.12 -7.99
N GLN A 33 2.13 -6.36 -9.20
CA GLN A 33 3.38 -5.77 -9.69
C GLN A 33 3.32 -4.24 -9.79
N LEU A 34 2.17 -3.67 -10.18
CA LEU A 34 2.00 -2.21 -10.24
C LEU A 34 2.10 -1.57 -8.85
N LEU A 35 1.48 -2.18 -7.83
CA LEU A 35 1.57 -1.70 -6.45
C LEU A 35 3.00 -1.76 -5.92
N TRP A 36 3.71 -2.86 -6.16
CA TRP A 36 5.12 -2.99 -5.80
C TRP A 36 6.01 -1.96 -6.50
N GLY A 37 5.75 -1.67 -7.78
CA GLY A 37 6.47 -0.65 -8.53
C GLY A 37 6.31 0.75 -7.93
N ILE A 38 5.09 1.14 -7.57
CA ILE A 38 4.80 2.44 -6.94
C ILE A 38 5.50 2.56 -5.59
N ILE A 39 5.44 1.51 -4.76
CA ILE A 39 6.12 1.48 -3.46
C ILE A 39 7.62 1.65 -3.63
N LEU A 40 8.22 0.94 -4.60
CA LEU A 40 9.66 0.99 -4.85
C LEU A 40 10.08 2.38 -5.36
N LEU A 41 9.30 3.00 -6.24
CA LEU A 41 9.53 4.38 -6.69
C LEU A 41 9.45 5.38 -5.54
N PHE A 42 8.43 5.27 -4.69
CA PHE A 42 8.26 6.15 -3.54
C PHE A 42 9.40 5.98 -2.53
N PHE A 43 9.82 4.74 -2.28
CA PHE A 43 10.95 4.43 -1.42
C PHE A 43 12.27 4.91 -2.00
N ALA A 44 12.52 4.71 -3.29
CA ALA A 44 13.71 5.20 -3.98
C ALA A 44 13.77 6.72 -3.95
N PHE A 45 12.65 7.41 -4.20
CA PHE A 45 12.53 8.86 -4.06
C PHE A 45 12.84 9.33 -2.64
N TRP A 46 12.28 8.64 -1.63
CA TRP A 46 12.55 8.95 -0.23
C TRP A 46 14.04 8.79 0.13
N VAL A 47 14.68 7.68 -0.27
CA VAL A 47 16.11 7.46 -0.06
C VAL A 47 16.93 8.53 -0.77
N ASN A 48 16.57 8.90 -2.00
CA ASN A 48 17.29 9.92 -2.76
C ASN A 48 17.22 11.29 -2.08
N MET A 49 16.06 11.64 -1.51
CA MET A 49 15.91 12.86 -0.70
C MET A 49 16.71 12.81 0.61
N LEU A 50 16.82 11.63 1.23
CA LEU A 50 17.67 11.45 2.41
C LEU A 50 19.16 11.62 2.05
N VAL A 51 19.61 11.04 0.92
CA VAL A 51 20.98 11.18 0.43
C VAL A 51 21.29 12.64 0.07
N ASP A 52 20.40 13.33 -0.62
CA ASP A 52 20.55 14.76 -0.94
C ASP A 52 20.68 15.61 0.32
N CYS A 53 19.83 15.34 1.33
CA CYS A 53 19.91 16.02 2.64
C CYS A 53 21.23 15.74 3.38
N LEU A 54 21.75 14.51 3.28
CA LEU A 54 23.04 14.11 3.88
C LEU A 54 24.26 14.59 3.08
N GLN A 55 24.14 14.82 1.77
CA GLN A 55 25.22 15.36 0.95
C GLN A 55 25.30 16.88 1.02
N ARG A 56 24.19 17.57 1.27
CA ARG A 56 24.18 19.03 1.45
C ARG A 56 25.07 19.43 2.63
N ASN A 57 26.01 20.32 2.36
CA ASN A 57 26.92 20.83 3.38
C ASN A 57 26.21 21.86 4.26
N GLU A 58 26.60 21.90 5.54
CA GLU A 58 26.07 22.73 6.63
C GLU A 58 26.15 24.25 6.32
N THR A 59 26.87 24.62 5.25
CA THR A 59 27.13 25.99 4.81
C THR A 59 26.05 26.60 3.92
N GLU A 60 25.12 25.81 3.37
CA GLU A 60 24.01 26.32 2.53
C GLU A 60 22.70 26.53 3.28
N PHE A 61 22.63 26.16 4.56
CA PHE A 61 21.41 26.35 5.32
C PHE A 61 21.28 27.79 5.85
N PRO A 62 20.08 28.38 5.83
CA PRO A 62 19.84 29.77 6.24
C PRO A 62 20.08 30.03 7.72
N VAL A 63 20.19 28.99 8.56
CA VAL A 63 20.43 29.09 10.00
C VAL A 63 21.71 28.32 10.33
N LYS A 64 22.73 28.99 10.89
CA LYS A 64 24.04 28.38 11.25
C LYS A 64 23.93 27.46 12.48
N GLY A 65 23.14 26.39 12.39
CA GLY A 65 23.01 25.39 13.44
C GLY A 65 23.83 24.14 13.12
N GLN A 66 24.78 23.77 13.98
CA GLN A 66 25.60 22.54 13.87
C GLN A 66 24.78 21.24 13.70
N ASN A 67 23.46 21.28 13.96
CA ASN A 67 22.60 20.10 14.00
C ASN A 67 21.49 20.10 12.94
N GLU A 68 21.43 21.06 12.02
CA GLU A 68 20.33 21.11 11.02
C GLU A 68 20.30 19.89 10.10
N LYS A 69 21.48 19.38 9.75
CA LYS A 69 21.64 18.15 8.96
C LYS A 69 21.02 16.94 9.65
N LEU A 70 21.19 16.85 10.97
CA LEU A 70 20.58 15.83 11.82
C LEU A 70 19.07 16.03 11.91
N ILE A 71 18.60 17.26 12.14
CA ILE A 71 17.17 17.58 12.28
C ILE A 71 16.41 17.24 11.01
N TRP A 72 16.90 17.63 9.84
CA TRP A 72 16.23 17.34 8.56
C TRP A 72 16.25 15.85 8.21
N SER A 73 17.35 15.14 8.51
CA SER A 73 17.42 13.68 8.37
C SER A 73 16.42 12.99 9.30
N MET A 74 16.31 13.46 10.55
CA MET A 74 15.36 12.97 11.55
C MET A 74 13.91 13.17 11.05
N VAL A 75 13.58 14.36 10.55
CA VAL A 75 12.26 14.67 9.97
C VAL A 75 11.94 13.76 8.79
N LEU A 76 12.88 13.55 7.86
CA LEU A 76 12.71 12.65 6.71
C LEU A 76 12.47 11.20 7.14
N ILE A 77 13.14 10.72 8.19
CA ILE A 77 12.92 9.39 8.77
C ILE A 77 11.54 9.27 9.41
N PHE A 78 11.12 10.27 10.19
CA PHE A 78 9.81 10.28 10.84
C PHE A 78 8.63 10.53 9.87
N LEU A 79 8.88 11.10 8.69
CA LEU A 79 7.85 11.31 7.67
C LEU A 79 7.22 9.99 7.16
N ASN A 80 8.01 8.91 7.07
CA ASN A 80 7.46 7.57 6.80
C ASN A 80 6.61 7.05 7.96
N LEU A 81 6.99 7.37 9.20
CA LEU A 81 6.23 7.01 10.40
C LEU A 81 4.86 7.70 10.42
N ILE A 82 4.77 8.92 9.90
CA ILE A 82 3.52 9.68 9.76
C ILE A 82 2.50 8.94 8.89
N GLY A 83 2.92 8.23 7.84
CA GLY A 83 1.99 7.42 7.03
C GLY A 83 1.30 6.32 7.85
N ALA A 84 2.06 5.61 8.68
CA ALA A 84 1.51 4.60 9.59
C ALA A 84 0.66 5.22 10.70
N PHE A 85 1.08 6.38 11.22
CA PHE A 85 0.33 7.12 12.24
C PHE A 85 -1.01 7.64 11.69
N LEU A 86 -1.06 8.13 10.45
CA LEU A 86 -2.28 8.59 9.78
C LEU A 86 -3.25 7.43 9.53
N TYR A 87 -2.75 6.26 9.10
CA TYR A 87 -3.56 5.06 8.95
C TYR A 87 -4.17 4.62 10.28
N PHE A 88 -3.38 4.60 11.35
CA PHE A 88 -3.86 4.29 12.69
C PHE A 88 -4.92 5.30 13.17
N ALA A 89 -4.66 6.60 12.99
CA ALA A 89 -5.59 7.66 13.36
C ALA A 89 -6.93 7.55 12.62
N LEU A 90 -6.90 7.25 11.32
CA LEU A 90 -8.09 7.11 10.49
C LEU A 90 -8.89 5.84 10.81
N VAL A 91 -8.22 4.75 11.17
CA VAL A 91 -8.88 3.54 11.69
C VAL A 91 -9.51 3.84 13.06
N PHE A 92 -8.81 4.57 13.93
CA PHE A 92 -9.27 4.89 15.27
C PHE A 92 -10.49 5.83 15.29
N THR A 93 -10.56 6.82 14.39
CA THR A 93 -11.75 7.68 14.26
C THR A 93 -13.01 6.90 13.88
N LYS A 94 -12.89 5.88 13.02
CA LYS A 94 -14.02 5.02 12.63
C LYS A 94 -14.61 4.21 13.79
N TYR A 95 -13.78 3.81 14.77
CA TYR A 95 -14.28 3.11 15.96
C TYR A 95 -15.07 4.04 16.88
N ASN A 96 -14.67 5.30 16.99
CA ASN A 96 -15.34 6.27 17.86
C ASN A 96 -16.68 6.75 17.30
N GLU A 97 -16.86 6.77 15.97
CA GLU A 97 -18.14 7.12 15.32
C GLU A 97 -19.23 6.04 15.48
N THR A 98 -18.84 4.77 15.57
CA THR A 98 -19.78 3.65 15.75
C THR A 98 -20.06 3.33 17.21
N ALA A 99 -19.25 3.86 18.13
CA ALA A 99 -19.46 3.75 19.57
C ALA A 99 -20.33 4.87 20.16
N ASP A 100 -20.73 5.89 19.39
CA ASP A 100 -21.60 6.98 19.90
C ASP A 100 -23.10 6.58 19.89
N PRO A 101 -23.75 6.41 21.06
CA PRO A 101 -25.16 6.06 21.17
C PRO A 101 -26.13 7.14 20.66
N LYS A 102 -25.66 8.35 20.30
CA LYS A 102 -26.50 9.37 19.65
C LYS A 102 -26.80 9.11 18.18
N ASN A 103 -25.95 8.39 17.43
CA ASN A 103 -26.18 8.18 15.99
C ASN A 103 -27.32 7.16 15.70
N SER A 104 -27.52 6.19 16.61
CA SER A 104 -28.59 5.18 16.50
C SER A 104 -30.02 5.73 16.60
N LYS A 105 -30.23 6.98 17.02
CA LYS A 105 -31.58 7.55 17.20
C LYS A 105 -32.09 8.33 15.98
N ASN A 106 -31.26 8.53 14.96
CA ASN A 106 -31.57 9.39 13.80
C ASN A 106 -31.91 8.57 12.54
N VAL A 107 -31.98 7.24 12.68
CA VAL A 107 -32.30 6.27 11.62
C VAL A 107 -33.55 5.51 12.04
N ASN A 108 -34.69 6.20 12.13
CA ASN A 108 -36.03 5.61 12.27
C ASN A 108 -37.03 6.47 11.50
#